data_AF-A0A511QVM8-F1
#
_entry.id   AF-A0A511QVM8-F1
#
_cell.length_a   1.000
_cell.length_b   1.000
_cell.length_c   1.000
_cell.angle_alpha   90.00
_cell.angle_beta   90.00
_cell.angle_gamma   90.00
#
_symmetry.space_group_name_H-M   'P 1'
#
loop_
_entity.id
_entity.type
_entity.pdbx_description
1 polymer ?
#
loop_
_entity_poly.entity_id
_entity_poly.type
_entity_poly.pdbx_seq_one_letter_code
_entity_poly.pdbx_strand_id
1 'polypeptide(L)'
;MRKLLKLSVLASVTALSAAALAEVKSPYDNGYKMTEGKSFGGYQEFNFDETVDLEELQKKKGNIYSSPEEIMAVLGGGVKNDLQTGEEMWKEGLMFEGIEPMDHLKSAANWYPRTEEVQPNEMRVTFMGTSPILRPGQMNTSIYVELGNGDSFVFDIGEGSIANYVASGIALNELDKIFITHLHVDHFGSLPYLYQFGGWAGRWEKPLEIYGPSGATPEYGTRHMVEGMMQMTNWHTDAFDVFPAGNDIKVHEFDFKDDGGIIYDVDGVTVKHWRRSHAKDGASGYRLDWQINEEESLCFVWTGDGRPTELDIEYAQGCDLFVTEVQTELLGLSSIVQGVPPFLGRYTVDTHHTPGYAAGYMADKIQPRLFMTTHMPFDPYLNEETVAQVREHWKGPYHFGAPDMIVANITPDQAWVREGIIPDFPNNRAPQFNMNDGEVFRVPVPKNSREDIQQQEIRDLEIDESLYYPEGYHPELMKEWPVDRDIIMRTEDIPPSMREGMGEQQRINDKAREAHGLEPESISRN
;
A
#
# COMPACT_ATOMS: atom_id res chain seq x y z
N MET A 1 -16.36 -60.35 -33.02
CA MET A 1 -16.66 -58.92 -33.31
C MET A 1 -16.80 -58.22 -31.96
N ARG A 2 -16.05 -57.20 -31.53
CA ARG A 2 -14.96 -56.36 -32.06
C ARG A 2 -13.99 -56.06 -30.90
N LYS A 3 -12.69 -56.30 -31.15
CA LYS A 3 -11.40 -55.73 -30.67
C LYS A 3 -11.32 -55.06 -29.26
N LEU A 4 -10.59 -55.60 -28.27
CA LEU A 4 -9.12 -55.54 -28.01
C LEU A 4 -8.54 -54.12 -27.77
N LEU A 5 -8.07 -53.82 -26.53
CA LEU A 5 -6.64 -53.65 -26.22
C LEU A 5 -6.34 -53.48 -24.69
N LYS A 6 -5.22 -54.11 -24.31
CA LYS A 6 -4.43 -54.16 -23.07
C LYS A 6 -4.27 -52.83 -22.30
N LEU A 7 -4.17 -52.87 -20.97
CA LEU A 7 -2.88 -52.76 -20.24
C LEU A 7 -3.02 -53.08 -18.73
N SER A 8 -1.94 -53.65 -18.20
CA SER A 8 -1.71 -54.21 -16.87
C SER A 8 -1.37 -53.17 -15.80
N VAL A 9 -1.95 -53.29 -14.60
CA VAL A 9 -1.50 -52.62 -13.38
C VAL A 9 -0.77 -53.65 -12.52
N LEU A 10 0.52 -53.43 -12.27
CA LEU A 10 1.31 -54.21 -11.32
C LEU A 10 1.69 -53.31 -10.14
N ALA A 11 1.47 -53.83 -8.94
CA ALA A 11 1.82 -53.22 -7.67
C ALA A 11 3.20 -53.70 -7.18
N SER A 12 3.82 -52.87 -6.33
CA SER A 12 4.86 -53.16 -5.33
C SER A 12 6.32 -53.21 -5.79
N VAL A 13 7.16 -52.28 -5.30
CA VAL A 13 8.13 -52.49 -4.20
C VAL A 13 9.14 -51.32 -4.17
N THR A 14 9.32 -50.77 -2.98
CA THR A 14 10.34 -49.83 -2.53
C THR A 14 11.76 -50.39 -2.65
N ALA A 15 12.67 -49.64 -3.26
CA ALA A 15 14.10 -49.68 -2.93
C ALA A 15 14.75 -48.36 -3.39
N LEU A 16 15.43 -47.69 -2.46
CA LEU A 16 16.35 -46.59 -2.72
C LEU A 16 17.38 -47.02 -3.77
N SER A 17 17.54 -46.21 -4.82
CA SER A 17 18.86 -45.92 -5.38
C SER A 17 18.84 -44.50 -5.96
N ALA A 18 19.70 -43.65 -5.41
CA ALA A 18 20.07 -42.38 -6.00
C ALA A 18 20.51 -42.56 -7.46
N ALA A 19 20.33 -41.49 -8.24
CA ALA A 19 20.68 -41.32 -9.65
C ALA A 19 19.61 -41.74 -10.69
N ALA A 20 18.76 -40.77 -11.06
CA ALA A 20 18.52 -40.35 -12.45
C ALA A 20 17.23 -39.49 -12.52
N LEU A 21 17.31 -38.24 -12.06
CA LEU A 21 16.43 -37.18 -12.55
C LEU A 21 17.04 -36.68 -13.85
N ALA A 22 16.41 -37.02 -14.98
CA ALA A 22 16.69 -36.40 -16.26
C ALA A 22 16.13 -34.97 -16.24
N GLU A 23 17.00 -34.05 -16.63
CA GLU A 23 16.85 -32.60 -16.67
C GLU A 23 15.58 -32.14 -17.39
N VAL A 24 14.69 -31.45 -16.68
CA VAL A 24 13.83 -30.41 -17.26
C VAL A 24 14.57 -29.09 -17.03
N LYS A 25 15.22 -28.58 -18.08
CA LYS A 25 15.95 -27.31 -18.02
C LYS A 25 14.96 -26.13 -17.96
N SER A 26 14.99 -25.42 -16.84
CA SER A 26 14.52 -24.05 -16.73
C SER A 26 15.36 -23.16 -17.66
N PRO A 27 14.79 -22.19 -18.40
CA PRO A 27 15.55 -21.26 -19.23
C PRO A 27 16.39 -20.25 -18.41
N TYR A 28 16.36 -20.33 -17.07
CA TYR A 28 17.12 -19.46 -16.17
C TYR A 28 18.13 -20.19 -15.27
N ASP A 29 18.35 -21.48 -15.47
CA ASP A 29 19.28 -22.26 -14.62
C ASP A 29 20.70 -22.27 -15.20
N ASN A 30 21.45 -21.19 -14.95
CA ASN A 30 22.91 -21.24 -14.96
C ASN A 30 23.39 -21.20 -13.51
N GLY A 31 23.70 -22.39 -13.00
CA GLY A 31 24.07 -22.66 -11.62
C GLY A 31 25.17 -21.76 -11.05
N TYR A 32 24.80 -21.00 -10.03
CA TYR A 32 25.74 -20.48 -9.04
C TYR A 32 26.03 -21.58 -8.01
N LYS A 33 27.07 -22.36 -8.26
CA LYS A 33 27.78 -23.04 -7.17
C LYS A 33 28.66 -22.01 -6.48
N MET A 34 28.32 -21.68 -5.23
CA MET A 34 29.22 -21.04 -4.28
C MET A 34 30.46 -21.94 -4.11
N THR A 35 31.50 -21.64 -4.89
CA THR A 35 32.85 -22.15 -4.67
C THR A 35 33.73 -20.92 -4.46
N GLU A 36 34.46 -20.98 -3.35
CA GLU A 36 35.52 -20.10 -2.87
C GLU A 36 35.92 -18.97 -3.82
N GLY A 37 35.76 -17.74 -3.32
CA GLY A 37 35.98 -16.49 -4.03
C GLY A 37 37.27 -16.46 -4.85
N LYS A 38 37.09 -16.52 -6.16
CA LYS A 38 37.90 -15.78 -7.11
C LYS A 38 36.99 -14.73 -7.71
N SER A 39 37.30 -13.48 -7.37
CA SER A 39 36.68 -12.28 -7.90
C SER A 39 36.38 -12.39 -9.40
N PHE A 40 35.15 -12.02 -9.75
CA PHE A 40 34.60 -11.74 -11.07
C PHE A 40 35.65 -11.31 -12.11
N GLY A 41 36.19 -12.25 -12.89
CA GLY A 41 37.01 -11.98 -14.06
C GLY A 41 36.12 -11.85 -15.29
N GLY A 42 35.72 -10.63 -15.63
CA GLY A 42 34.87 -10.42 -16.81
C GLY A 42 34.20 -9.05 -16.92
N TYR A 43 34.18 -8.26 -15.85
CA TYR A 43 34.00 -6.82 -16.05
C TYR A 43 35.24 -6.32 -16.78
N GLN A 44 35.06 -5.63 -17.91
CA GLN A 44 36.03 -4.61 -18.25
C GLN A 44 36.06 -3.71 -17.02
N GLU A 45 37.17 -3.72 -16.28
CA GLU A 45 37.55 -2.55 -15.51
C GLU A 45 37.43 -1.40 -16.52
N PHE A 46 36.38 -0.59 -16.36
CA PHE A 46 36.53 0.79 -16.73
C PHE A 46 37.62 1.29 -15.78
N ASN A 47 38.87 1.20 -16.24
CA ASN A 47 39.89 2.12 -15.81
C ASN A 47 39.31 3.48 -16.16
N PHE A 48 38.54 4.06 -15.24
CA PHE A 48 38.43 5.50 -15.15
C PHE A 48 39.86 5.98 -15.27
N ASP A 49 40.13 6.77 -16.30
CA ASP A 49 41.45 7.28 -16.63
C ASP A 49 42.21 7.53 -15.33
N GLU A 50 43.31 6.79 -15.18
CA GLU A 50 44.14 6.74 -13.99
C GLU A 50 44.32 8.17 -13.49
N THR A 51 43.85 8.45 -12.25
CA THR A 51 44.09 9.67 -11.48
C THR A 51 44.51 10.88 -12.32
N VAL A 52 43.56 11.77 -12.63
CA VAL A 52 43.86 13.04 -13.31
C VAL A 52 45.10 13.69 -12.66
N ASP A 53 46.21 13.72 -13.39
CA ASP A 53 47.46 14.28 -12.89
C ASP A 53 47.28 15.80 -12.73
N LEU A 54 47.21 16.25 -11.48
CA LEU A 54 47.07 17.66 -11.14
C LEU A 54 48.24 18.48 -11.69
N GLU A 55 49.44 17.92 -11.81
CA GLU A 55 50.58 18.59 -12.45
C GLU A 55 50.39 18.73 -13.97
N GLU A 56 49.72 17.78 -14.62
CA GLU A 56 49.41 17.86 -16.05
C GLU A 56 48.25 18.84 -16.33
N LEU A 57 47.25 18.90 -15.44
CA LEU A 57 46.24 19.94 -15.46
C LEU A 57 46.83 21.34 -15.25
N GLN A 58 47.81 21.50 -14.35
CA GLN A 58 48.53 22.78 -14.16
C GLN A 58 49.33 23.21 -15.39
N LYS A 59 49.78 22.26 -16.22
CA LYS A 59 50.49 22.56 -17.48
C LYS A 59 49.54 23.11 -18.56
N LYS A 60 48.24 22.84 -18.48
CA LYS A 60 47.22 23.48 -19.31
C LYS A 60 47.01 24.90 -18.78
N LYS A 61 47.19 25.93 -19.61
CA LYS A 61 47.11 27.34 -19.20
C LYS A 61 45.77 27.65 -18.48
N GLY A 62 45.82 27.84 -17.16
CA GLY A 62 44.68 28.20 -16.31
C GLY A 62 44.94 27.84 -14.84
N ASN A 63 44.09 28.30 -13.93
CA ASN A 63 44.05 27.75 -12.56
C ASN A 63 43.42 26.35 -12.62
N ILE A 64 43.91 25.38 -11.82
CA ILE A 64 43.27 24.06 -11.72
C ILE A 64 41.81 24.21 -11.28
N TYR A 65 41.60 25.07 -10.27
CA TYR A 65 40.29 25.36 -9.74
C TYR A 65 39.76 26.60 -10.45
N SER A 66 38.58 26.45 -11.03
CA SER A 66 37.75 27.57 -11.45
C SER A 66 37.55 28.54 -10.29
N SER A 67 37.48 29.85 -10.56
CA SER A 67 37.14 30.85 -9.54
C SER A 67 35.75 30.58 -8.97
N PRO A 68 35.41 31.08 -7.76
CA PRO A 68 34.04 30.98 -7.24
C PRO A 68 33.01 31.52 -8.25
N GLU A 69 33.33 32.59 -8.98
CA GLU A 69 32.46 33.12 -10.04
C GLU A 69 32.34 32.16 -11.23
N GLU A 70 33.42 31.50 -11.66
CA GLU A 70 33.39 30.51 -12.73
C GLU A 70 32.66 29.23 -12.31
N ILE A 71 32.83 28.77 -11.06
CA ILE A 71 32.09 27.65 -10.49
C ILE A 71 30.61 27.99 -10.46
N MET A 72 30.24 29.17 -9.97
CA MET A 72 28.84 29.59 -9.91
C MET A 72 28.26 29.85 -11.30
N ALA A 73 29.04 30.37 -12.24
CA ALA A 73 28.62 30.52 -13.64
C ALA A 73 28.46 29.18 -14.36
N VAL A 74 29.16 28.13 -13.95
CA VAL A 74 29.01 26.77 -14.49
C VAL A 74 27.85 26.04 -13.81
N LEU A 75 27.73 26.13 -12.48
CA LEU A 75 26.65 25.49 -11.72
C LEU A 75 25.31 26.18 -12.00
N GLY A 76 25.30 27.51 -12.09
CA GLY A 76 24.13 28.33 -12.40
C GLY A 76 23.97 28.63 -13.90
N GLY A 77 24.91 28.16 -14.73
CA GLY A 77 24.92 28.43 -16.16
C GLY A 77 23.88 27.62 -16.91
N GLY A 78 22.88 28.30 -17.49
CA GLY A 78 21.82 27.65 -18.25
C GLY A 78 20.80 26.91 -17.37
N VAL A 79 20.62 27.35 -16.13
CA VAL A 79 19.55 26.94 -15.22
C VAL A 79 18.74 28.12 -14.69
N LYS A 80 17.48 27.85 -14.37
CA LYS A 80 16.42 28.79 -13.96
C LYS A 80 16.69 29.64 -12.70
N ASN A 81 17.47 29.13 -11.74
CA ASN A 81 17.68 29.76 -10.43
C ASN A 81 19.12 30.23 -10.24
N ASP A 82 19.27 31.43 -9.71
CA ASP A 82 20.57 31.88 -9.19
C ASP A 82 20.91 31.04 -7.95
N LEU A 83 21.89 30.15 -8.07
CA LEU A 83 22.32 29.27 -6.97
C LEU A 83 22.95 30.01 -5.77
N GLN A 84 23.20 31.31 -5.91
CA GLN A 84 23.81 32.18 -4.90
C GLN A 84 22.76 32.97 -4.12
N THR A 85 21.73 33.46 -4.80
CA THR A 85 20.64 34.24 -4.19
C THR A 85 19.37 33.42 -3.95
N GLY A 86 19.23 32.28 -4.64
CA GLY A 86 18.00 31.49 -4.70
C GLY A 86 16.90 32.14 -5.56
N GLU A 87 17.17 33.28 -6.20
CA GLU A 87 16.16 34.00 -6.97
C GLU A 87 15.89 33.31 -8.31
N GLU A 88 14.60 33.13 -8.61
CA GLU A 88 14.14 32.69 -9.92
C GLU A 88 14.47 33.75 -10.97
N MET A 89 15.31 33.37 -11.93
CA MET A 89 15.66 34.26 -13.03
C MET A 89 14.62 34.11 -14.17
N TRP A 90 14.29 32.88 -14.63
CA TRP A 90 13.26 32.59 -15.66
C TRP A 90 12.80 31.10 -15.66
N LYS A 91 11.49 30.81 -15.80
CA LYS A 91 10.93 29.43 -15.81
C LYS A 91 11.43 28.51 -16.94
N GLU A 92 12.29 27.55 -16.60
CA GLU A 92 12.67 26.42 -17.46
C GLU A 92 11.64 25.28 -17.42
N GLY A 93 11.18 24.86 -18.60
CA GLY A 93 10.21 23.78 -18.77
C GLY A 93 8.74 24.19 -18.63
N LEU A 94 7.84 23.25 -18.95
CA LEU A 94 6.38 23.39 -18.87
C LEU A 94 5.80 22.88 -17.54
N MET A 95 6.64 22.64 -16.53
CA MET A 95 6.17 22.15 -15.22
C MET A 95 5.23 23.17 -14.57
N PHE A 96 4.22 22.69 -13.86
CA PHE A 96 3.26 23.56 -13.18
C PHE A 96 3.87 24.12 -11.90
N GLU A 97 3.41 25.30 -11.50
CA GLU A 97 3.79 25.89 -10.22
C GLU A 97 3.37 24.96 -9.06
N GLY A 98 4.25 24.82 -8.06
CA GLY A 98 4.06 23.89 -6.95
C GLY A 98 4.23 22.40 -7.29
N ILE A 99 4.57 22.03 -8.54
CA ILE A 99 4.89 20.64 -8.90
C ILE A 99 6.41 20.47 -8.98
N GLU A 100 7.02 20.21 -7.83
CA GLU A 100 8.47 20.07 -7.67
C GLU A 100 8.81 19.25 -6.42
N PRO A 101 10.00 18.63 -6.35
CA PRO A 101 10.40 17.82 -5.21
C PRO A 101 10.64 18.69 -3.96
N MET A 102 10.38 18.10 -2.79
CA MET A 102 10.62 18.73 -1.49
C MET A 102 12.04 18.43 -0.99
N ASP A 103 12.63 19.35 -0.24
CA ASP A 103 14.02 19.26 0.23
C ASP A 103 14.28 18.10 1.21
N HIS A 104 13.25 17.63 1.92
CA HIS A 104 13.37 16.54 2.90
C HIS A 104 13.34 15.14 2.27
N LEU A 105 12.99 15.02 0.98
CA LEU A 105 12.96 13.74 0.28
C LEU A 105 14.40 13.18 0.18
N LYS A 106 14.61 11.91 0.55
CA LYS A 106 15.91 11.23 0.37
C LYS A 106 16.23 11.06 -1.10
N SER A 107 15.20 10.87 -1.93
CA SER A 107 15.33 10.83 -3.38
C SER A 107 14.12 11.51 -4.02
N ALA A 108 14.37 12.49 -4.89
CA ALA A 108 13.33 13.09 -5.71
C ALA A 108 12.78 12.11 -6.77
N ALA A 109 13.47 11.02 -7.10
CA ALA A 109 13.03 10.09 -8.13
C ALA A 109 12.19 8.93 -7.56
N ASN A 110 12.61 8.40 -6.42
CA ASN A 110 12.04 7.17 -5.87
C ASN A 110 11.76 7.34 -4.39
N TRP A 111 10.68 6.70 -3.93
CA TRP A 111 10.44 6.51 -2.52
C TRP A 111 10.89 5.11 -2.11
N TYR A 112 11.70 5.02 -1.06
CA TYR A 112 12.05 3.75 -0.45
C TYR A 112 11.32 3.67 0.89
N PRO A 113 10.43 2.68 1.09
CA PRO A 113 9.67 2.58 2.33
C PRO A 113 10.59 2.61 3.56
N ARG A 114 10.13 3.30 4.60
CA ARG A 114 10.84 3.47 5.89
C ARG A 114 12.17 4.24 5.83
N THR A 115 12.49 4.92 4.73
CA THR A 115 13.67 5.81 4.67
C THR A 115 13.34 7.28 4.90
N GLU A 116 12.05 7.62 4.90
CA GLU A 116 11.50 8.97 4.98
C GLU A 116 10.28 9.01 5.91
N GLU A 117 10.34 9.85 6.94
CA GLU A 117 9.18 10.22 7.77
C GLU A 117 8.29 11.22 7.01
N VAL A 118 6.97 11.10 7.15
CA VAL A 118 6.02 12.13 6.71
C VAL A 118 6.20 13.36 7.61
N GLN A 119 6.40 14.54 7.02
CA GLN A 119 6.60 15.77 7.79
C GLN A 119 5.30 16.31 8.40
N PRO A 120 5.35 17.14 9.46
CA PRO A 120 4.15 17.65 10.14
C PRO A 120 3.15 18.40 9.23
N ASN A 121 3.58 18.95 8.11
CA ASN A 121 2.72 19.63 7.14
C ASN A 121 2.58 18.84 5.82
N GLU A 122 2.80 17.53 5.84
CA GLU A 122 2.81 16.68 4.65
C GLU A 122 1.71 15.62 4.71
N MET A 123 1.10 15.36 3.56
CA MET A 123 0.26 14.19 3.29
C MET A 123 0.97 13.31 2.26
N ARG A 124 1.13 12.01 2.55
CA ARG A 124 1.68 11.01 1.63
C ARG A 124 0.60 10.02 1.22
N VAL A 125 0.36 9.89 -0.08
CA VAL A 125 -0.63 8.99 -0.67
C VAL A 125 0.08 7.92 -1.49
N THR A 126 -0.09 6.66 -1.11
CA THR A 126 0.55 5.50 -1.77
C THR A 126 -0.50 4.59 -2.38
N PHE A 127 -0.35 4.29 -3.66
CA PHE A 127 -1.25 3.40 -4.40
C PHE A 127 -0.83 1.93 -4.18
N MET A 128 -1.47 1.28 -3.21
CA MET A 128 -1.19 -0.10 -2.80
C MET A 128 -1.84 -1.15 -3.71
N GLY A 129 -2.75 -0.74 -4.58
CA GLY A 129 -3.36 -1.56 -5.62
C GLY A 129 -4.13 -0.66 -6.59
N THR A 130 -4.09 -0.99 -7.89
CA THR A 130 -4.42 -0.03 -8.96
C THR A 130 -5.25 -0.60 -10.10
N SER A 131 -5.74 -1.84 -10.01
CA SER A 131 -6.47 -2.50 -11.10
C SER A 131 -7.60 -3.40 -10.61
N PRO A 132 -8.75 -3.47 -11.31
CA PRO A 132 -9.79 -4.45 -10.98
C PRO A 132 -9.37 -5.89 -11.25
N ILE A 133 -8.40 -6.09 -12.16
CA ILE A 133 -7.88 -7.40 -12.52
C ILE A 133 -6.45 -7.54 -12.00
N LEU A 134 -6.25 -8.48 -11.07
CA LEU A 134 -4.94 -8.79 -10.53
C LEU A 134 -3.97 -9.23 -11.61
N ARG A 135 -2.79 -8.59 -11.62
CA ARG A 135 -1.66 -8.95 -12.47
C ARG A 135 -0.35 -8.55 -11.79
N PRO A 136 0.80 -9.14 -12.15
CA PRO A 136 2.08 -8.72 -11.59
C PRO A 136 2.27 -7.20 -11.72
N GLY A 137 2.58 -6.55 -10.59
CA GLY A 137 2.72 -5.08 -10.51
C GLY A 137 1.41 -4.30 -10.41
N GLN A 138 0.25 -4.95 -10.45
CA GLN A 138 -1.06 -4.33 -10.19
C GLN A 138 -2.02 -5.23 -9.41
N MET A 139 -2.14 -4.95 -8.12
CA MET A 139 -3.11 -5.54 -7.20
C MET A 139 -4.46 -4.85 -7.32
N ASN A 140 -5.45 -5.39 -6.61
CA ASN A 140 -6.78 -4.81 -6.54
C ASN A 140 -6.80 -3.56 -5.66
N THR A 141 -7.70 -2.64 -5.99
CA THR A 141 -7.64 -1.23 -5.60
C THR A 141 -7.51 -1.03 -4.10
N SER A 142 -6.46 -0.29 -3.72
CA SER A 142 -6.23 0.14 -2.35
C SER A 142 -5.32 1.37 -2.36
N ILE A 143 -5.69 2.40 -1.60
CA ILE A 143 -4.92 3.64 -1.47
C ILE A 143 -4.66 3.87 0.02
N TYR A 144 -3.40 4.05 0.37
CA TYR A 144 -2.96 4.35 1.72
C TYR A 144 -2.62 5.83 1.84
N VAL A 145 -3.20 6.51 2.83
CA VAL A 145 -2.98 7.93 3.10
C VAL A 145 -2.36 8.07 4.48
N GLU A 146 -1.18 8.66 4.55
CA GLU A 146 -0.47 9.02 5.79
C GLU A 146 -0.47 10.54 5.94
N LEU A 147 -0.77 11.03 7.14
CA LEU A 147 -0.78 12.45 7.47
C LEU A 147 0.35 12.80 8.43
N GLY A 148 0.83 14.04 8.36
CA GLY A 148 1.90 14.57 9.21
C GLY A 148 1.55 14.66 10.70
N ASN A 149 0.29 14.48 11.08
CA ASN A 149 -0.15 14.35 12.47
C ASN A 149 -0.01 12.91 13.02
N GLY A 150 0.45 11.95 12.21
CA GLY A 150 0.60 10.55 12.58
C GLY A 150 -0.61 9.67 12.26
N ASP A 151 -1.71 10.24 11.77
CA ASP A 151 -2.87 9.47 11.34
C ASP A 151 -2.62 8.77 10.01
N SER A 152 -3.29 7.63 9.81
CA SER A 152 -3.32 6.98 8.52
C SER A 152 -4.66 6.33 8.22
N PHE A 153 -4.97 6.24 6.93
CA PHE A 153 -6.27 5.84 6.41
C PHE A 153 -6.09 4.91 5.20
N VAL A 154 -6.92 3.88 5.12
CA VAL A 154 -6.97 2.97 3.97
C VAL A 154 -8.27 3.22 3.21
N PHE A 155 -8.18 3.62 1.95
CA PHE A 155 -9.31 3.74 1.05
C PHE A 155 -9.32 2.55 0.09
N ASP A 156 -10.32 1.70 0.25
CA ASP A 156 -10.41 0.35 -0.31
C ASP A 156 -9.24 -0.57 0.10
N ILE A 157 -9.49 -1.88 0.12
CA ILE A 157 -8.52 -2.90 0.49
C ILE A 157 -8.69 -4.14 -0.40
N GLY A 158 -8.51 -3.94 -1.70
CA GLY A 158 -8.63 -4.97 -2.72
C GLY A 158 -7.69 -6.16 -2.52
N GLU A 159 -8.03 -7.31 -3.09
CA GLU A 159 -7.23 -8.53 -3.10
C GLU A 159 -5.74 -8.27 -3.47
N GLY A 160 -4.82 -8.93 -2.79
CA GLY A 160 -3.38 -8.81 -3.07
C GLY A 160 -2.70 -7.54 -2.55
N SER A 161 -3.44 -6.44 -2.30
CA SER A 161 -2.87 -5.16 -1.83
C SER A 161 -2.07 -5.30 -0.53
N ILE A 162 -2.45 -6.23 0.36
CA ILE A 162 -1.71 -6.53 1.60
C ILE A 162 -0.23 -6.87 1.35
N ALA A 163 0.10 -7.49 0.21
CA ALA A 163 1.49 -7.77 -0.13
C ALA A 163 2.31 -6.46 -0.25
N ASN A 164 1.71 -5.40 -0.80
CA ASN A 164 2.35 -4.09 -0.95
C ASN A 164 2.47 -3.34 0.40
N TYR A 165 1.49 -3.48 1.30
CA TYR A 165 1.61 -2.98 2.69
C TYR A 165 2.76 -3.66 3.43
N VAL A 166 2.83 -5.00 3.37
CA VAL A 166 3.92 -5.78 3.98
C VAL A 166 5.27 -5.40 3.37
N ALA A 167 5.33 -5.25 2.04
CA ALA A 167 6.56 -4.87 1.34
C ALA A 167 7.02 -3.44 1.65
N SER A 168 6.07 -2.57 2.00
CA SER A 168 6.34 -1.22 2.49
C SER A 168 6.75 -1.18 3.96
N GLY A 169 6.75 -2.32 4.65
CA GLY A 169 7.03 -2.40 6.07
C GLY A 169 5.98 -1.66 6.91
N ILE A 170 4.71 -1.78 6.56
CA ILE A 170 3.59 -1.36 7.40
C ILE A 170 3.12 -2.58 8.18
N ALA A 171 3.02 -2.50 9.51
CA ALA A 171 2.57 -3.62 10.32
C ALA A 171 1.05 -3.76 10.22
N LEU A 172 0.56 -4.98 10.10
CA LEU A 172 -0.86 -5.24 9.84
C LEU A 172 -1.79 -4.79 10.98
N ASN A 173 -1.28 -4.68 12.21
CA ASN A 173 -2.06 -4.18 13.33
C ASN A 173 -2.21 -2.65 13.34
N GLU A 174 -1.45 -1.94 12.51
CA GLU A 174 -1.57 -0.50 12.32
C GLU A 174 -2.73 -0.14 11.39
N LEU A 175 -3.06 -1.05 10.45
CA LEU A 175 -4.19 -0.91 9.54
C LEU A 175 -5.51 -1.14 10.29
N ASP A 176 -6.10 -0.07 10.80
CA ASP A 176 -7.29 -0.11 11.63
C ASP A 176 -8.48 0.72 11.13
N LYS A 177 -8.26 1.71 10.24
CA LYS A 177 -9.31 2.56 9.67
C LYS A 177 -9.46 2.32 8.17
N ILE A 178 -10.47 1.52 7.80
CA ILE A 178 -10.73 1.12 6.41
C ILE A 178 -12.01 1.79 5.89
N PHE A 179 -11.89 2.53 4.79
CA PHE A 179 -12.98 3.21 4.09
C PHE A 179 -13.26 2.48 2.79
N ILE A 180 -14.41 1.79 2.69
CA ILE A 180 -14.79 0.99 1.53
C ILE A 180 -15.73 1.80 0.66
N THR A 181 -15.36 2.06 -0.60
CA THR A 181 -16.20 2.82 -1.55
C THR A 181 -17.46 2.06 -1.93
N HIS A 182 -17.32 0.76 -2.20
CA HIS A 182 -18.42 -0.14 -2.54
C HIS A 182 -18.02 -1.61 -2.40
N LEU A 183 -18.98 -2.52 -2.59
CA LEU A 183 -18.83 -3.93 -2.27
C LEU A 183 -18.53 -4.83 -3.49
N HIS A 184 -17.81 -4.33 -4.48
CA HIS A 184 -17.13 -5.21 -5.43
C HIS A 184 -15.87 -5.81 -4.79
N VAL A 185 -15.59 -7.07 -5.10
CA VAL A 185 -14.54 -7.85 -4.42
C VAL A 185 -13.15 -7.24 -4.60
N ASP A 186 -12.89 -6.56 -5.71
CA ASP A 186 -11.63 -5.85 -5.95
C ASP A 186 -11.45 -4.58 -5.09
N HIS A 187 -12.42 -4.20 -4.26
CA HIS A 187 -12.30 -3.07 -3.33
C HIS A 187 -12.24 -3.49 -1.86
N PHE A 188 -12.56 -4.75 -1.52
CA PHE A 188 -12.50 -5.25 -0.15
C PHE A 188 -11.88 -6.65 0.00
N GLY A 189 -11.43 -7.27 -1.10
CA GLY A 189 -11.06 -8.69 -1.14
C GLY A 189 -9.98 -9.10 -0.12
N SER A 190 -9.09 -8.19 0.25
CA SER A 190 -8.07 -8.45 1.28
C SER A 190 -8.56 -8.24 2.72
N LEU A 191 -9.79 -7.75 2.94
CA LEU A 191 -10.36 -7.51 4.26
C LEU A 191 -10.44 -8.79 5.13
N PRO A 192 -10.86 -9.97 4.63
CA PRO A 192 -10.85 -11.20 5.43
C PRO A 192 -9.44 -11.60 5.87
N TYR A 193 -8.44 -11.36 5.02
CA TYR A 193 -7.03 -11.60 5.37
C TYR A 193 -6.58 -10.63 6.46
N LEU A 194 -6.82 -9.33 6.28
CA LEU A 194 -6.45 -8.32 7.26
C LEU A 194 -7.16 -8.54 8.60
N TYR A 195 -8.44 -8.92 8.59
CA TYR A 195 -9.21 -9.21 9.80
C TYR A 195 -8.50 -10.27 10.64
N GLN A 196 -8.18 -11.42 10.04
CA GLN A 196 -7.57 -12.55 10.75
C GLN A 196 -6.11 -12.30 11.10
N PHE A 197 -5.27 -11.98 10.10
CA PHE A 197 -3.83 -11.86 10.30
C PHE A 197 -3.43 -10.55 10.96
N GLY A 198 -4.17 -9.46 10.77
CA GLY A 198 -3.99 -8.23 11.55
C GLY A 198 -4.40 -8.41 13.01
N GLY A 199 -5.49 -9.16 13.26
CA GLY A 199 -5.92 -9.54 14.61
C GLY A 199 -4.87 -10.36 15.34
N TRP A 200 -4.33 -11.39 14.68
CA TRP A 200 -3.23 -12.20 15.19
C TRP A 200 -1.91 -11.43 15.33
N ALA A 201 -1.65 -10.47 14.44
CA ALA A 201 -0.46 -9.63 14.47
C ALA A 201 -0.53 -8.50 15.52
N GLY A 202 -1.31 -8.65 16.60
CA GLY A 202 -1.29 -7.73 17.73
C GLY A 202 -2.39 -6.68 17.75
N ARG A 203 -3.40 -6.72 16.87
CA ARG A 203 -4.52 -5.76 16.89
C ARG A 203 -5.55 -6.04 18.01
N TRP A 204 -5.18 -6.73 19.09
CA TRP A 204 -6.11 -7.01 20.21
C TRP A 204 -6.41 -5.79 21.09
N GLU A 205 -5.65 -4.72 20.91
CA GLU A 205 -5.80 -3.49 21.68
C GLU A 205 -6.72 -2.45 21.01
N LYS A 206 -7.13 -2.65 19.75
CA LYS A 206 -8.04 -1.74 19.06
C LYS A 206 -8.91 -2.48 18.04
N PRO A 207 -10.17 -2.09 17.84
CA PRO A 207 -11.01 -2.72 16.83
C PRO A 207 -10.51 -2.39 15.42
N LEU A 208 -10.83 -3.25 14.45
CA LEU A 208 -10.83 -2.88 13.04
C LEU A 208 -12.08 -2.03 12.76
N GLU A 209 -11.90 -0.77 12.43
CA GLU A 209 -12.97 0.17 12.08
C GLU A 209 -13.19 0.16 10.57
N ILE A 210 -14.42 -0.17 10.18
CA ILE A 210 -14.83 -0.25 8.77
C ILE A 210 -15.90 0.79 8.53
N TYR A 211 -15.57 1.78 7.71
CA TYR A 211 -16.47 2.81 7.21
C TYR A 211 -16.92 2.40 5.83
N GLY A 212 -18.22 2.31 5.62
CA GLY A 212 -18.73 1.94 4.32
C GLY A 212 -20.23 2.19 4.17
N PRO A 213 -20.71 2.25 2.93
CA PRO A 213 -22.09 2.61 2.65
C PRO A 213 -23.06 1.49 2.99
N SER A 214 -24.30 1.87 3.28
CA SER A 214 -25.46 1.01 3.16
C SER A 214 -25.78 0.70 1.69
N GLY A 215 -26.51 -0.37 1.43
CA GLY A 215 -27.10 -0.64 0.12
C GLY A 215 -28.55 -0.16 0.04
N ALA A 216 -29.19 -0.36 -1.12
CA ALA A 216 -30.64 -0.15 -1.26
C ALA A 216 -31.49 -0.94 -0.24
N THR A 217 -30.98 -2.09 0.20
CA THR A 217 -31.54 -2.92 1.27
C THR A 217 -30.41 -3.43 2.17
N PRO A 218 -30.69 -3.80 3.43
CA PRO A 218 -29.65 -4.19 4.40
C PRO A 218 -28.72 -5.30 3.91
N GLU A 219 -29.21 -6.28 3.13
CA GLU A 219 -28.40 -7.39 2.60
C GLU A 219 -27.33 -6.96 1.57
N TYR A 220 -27.37 -5.71 1.11
CA TYR A 220 -26.36 -5.12 0.24
C TYR A 220 -25.54 -4.03 0.94
N GLY A 221 -25.68 -3.87 2.26
CA GLY A 221 -24.90 -2.92 3.05
C GLY A 221 -23.58 -3.50 3.57
N THR A 222 -22.65 -2.61 3.91
CA THR A 222 -21.34 -2.95 4.47
C THR A 222 -21.45 -3.81 5.72
N ARG A 223 -22.45 -3.56 6.59
CA ARG A 223 -22.66 -4.36 7.80
C ARG A 223 -22.97 -5.82 7.49
N HIS A 224 -23.86 -6.06 6.53
CA HIS A 224 -24.22 -7.42 6.12
C HIS A 224 -23.03 -8.13 5.45
N MET A 225 -22.24 -7.41 4.65
CA MET A 225 -21.00 -7.96 4.08
C MET A 225 -20.03 -8.40 5.19
N VAL A 226 -19.81 -7.58 6.20
CA VAL A 226 -18.92 -7.92 7.33
C VAL A 226 -19.47 -9.12 8.11
N GLU A 227 -20.77 -9.17 8.40
CA GLU A 227 -21.41 -10.31 9.06
C GLU A 227 -21.22 -11.61 8.26
N GLY A 228 -21.40 -11.55 6.93
CA GLY A 228 -21.18 -12.68 6.02
C GLY A 228 -19.71 -13.10 5.97
N MET A 229 -18.78 -12.14 5.95
CA MET A 229 -17.34 -12.40 6.00
C MET A 229 -16.93 -13.11 7.30
N MET A 230 -17.47 -12.69 8.44
CA MET A 230 -17.19 -13.34 9.72
C MET A 230 -17.69 -14.79 9.74
N GLN A 231 -18.86 -15.06 9.16
CA GLN A 231 -19.36 -16.43 8.98
C GLN A 231 -18.49 -17.26 8.04
N MET A 232 -18.08 -16.68 6.90
CA MET A 232 -17.21 -17.32 5.92
C MET A 232 -15.86 -17.73 6.54
N THR A 233 -15.33 -16.90 7.43
CA THR A 233 -14.01 -17.10 8.05
C THR A 233 -14.07 -17.81 9.41
N ASN A 234 -15.23 -18.31 9.86
CA ASN A 234 -15.42 -18.83 11.21
C ASN A 234 -14.45 -19.96 11.59
N TRP A 235 -14.16 -20.89 10.66
CA TRP A 235 -13.18 -21.95 10.92
C TRP A 235 -11.79 -21.37 11.23
N HIS A 236 -11.38 -20.32 10.51
CA HIS A 236 -10.10 -19.66 10.74
C HIS A 236 -10.11 -18.93 12.09
N THR A 237 -11.16 -18.17 12.37
CA THR A 237 -11.32 -17.45 13.65
C THR A 237 -11.17 -18.42 14.83
N ASP A 238 -11.94 -19.51 14.84
CA ASP A 238 -11.91 -20.51 15.92
C ASP A 238 -10.54 -21.20 16.02
N ALA A 239 -9.90 -21.48 14.88
CA ALA A 239 -8.57 -22.08 14.83
C ALA A 239 -7.47 -21.15 15.37
N PHE A 240 -7.64 -19.82 15.25
CA PHE A 240 -6.69 -18.82 15.74
C PHE A 240 -7.00 -18.32 17.15
N ASP A 241 -8.17 -18.62 17.70
CA ASP A 241 -8.55 -18.29 19.09
C ASP A 241 -7.69 -19.03 20.15
N VAL A 242 -6.80 -19.95 19.73
CA VAL A 242 -5.72 -20.53 20.57
C VAL A 242 -4.51 -19.62 20.73
N PHE A 243 -4.48 -18.51 20.00
CA PHE A 243 -3.52 -17.43 20.14
C PHE A 243 -4.22 -16.17 20.68
N PRO A 244 -3.45 -15.22 21.24
CA PRO A 244 -3.95 -13.86 21.43
C PRO A 244 -4.31 -13.26 20.06
N ALA A 245 -5.57 -12.86 19.85
CA ALA A 245 -6.03 -12.29 18.59
C ALA A 245 -7.08 -11.18 18.79
N GLY A 246 -6.90 -10.08 18.06
CA GLY A 246 -7.83 -8.94 18.01
C GLY A 246 -8.87 -9.05 16.92
N ASN A 247 -10.02 -9.63 17.26
CA ASN A 247 -11.10 -9.94 16.32
C ASN A 247 -12.33 -9.01 16.49
N ASP A 248 -12.16 -7.87 17.16
CA ASP A 248 -13.20 -6.85 17.28
C ASP A 248 -13.30 -6.06 15.96
N ILE A 249 -14.49 -6.01 15.36
CA ILE A 249 -14.80 -5.14 14.22
C ILE A 249 -15.86 -4.12 14.64
N LYS A 250 -15.65 -2.86 14.29
CA LYS A 250 -16.64 -1.79 14.44
C LYS A 250 -17.05 -1.28 13.07
N VAL A 251 -18.30 -1.56 12.69
CA VAL A 251 -18.84 -1.14 11.39
C VAL A 251 -19.58 0.19 11.53
N HIS A 252 -19.01 1.21 10.89
CA HIS A 252 -19.57 2.54 10.67
C HIS A 252 -20.30 2.55 9.33
N GLU A 253 -21.50 1.95 9.31
CA GLU A 253 -22.35 1.96 8.13
C GLU A 253 -23.13 3.28 8.07
N PHE A 254 -23.00 4.01 6.96
CA PHE A 254 -23.68 5.28 6.70
C PHE A 254 -24.71 5.13 5.58
N ASP A 255 -25.73 6.02 5.55
CA ASP A 255 -26.69 6.03 4.44
C ASP A 255 -26.00 6.54 3.17
N PHE A 256 -25.89 5.69 2.14
CA PHE A 256 -25.24 6.09 0.89
C PHE A 256 -25.89 7.32 0.23
N LYS A 257 -27.12 7.69 0.61
CA LYS A 257 -27.83 8.86 0.08
C LYS A 257 -27.53 10.17 0.82
N ASP A 258 -26.79 10.13 1.93
CA ASP A 258 -26.41 11.32 2.71
C ASP A 258 -25.24 12.06 2.04
N ASP A 259 -25.49 12.65 0.87
CA ASP A 259 -24.45 13.36 0.12
C ASP A 259 -23.90 14.54 0.96
N GLY A 260 -22.57 14.56 1.15
CA GLY A 260 -21.89 15.52 2.00
C GLY A 260 -21.85 15.16 3.48
N GLY A 261 -22.40 14.01 3.88
CA GLY A 261 -22.37 13.50 5.25
C GLY A 261 -20.95 13.27 5.75
N ILE A 262 -20.66 13.72 6.98
CA ILE A 262 -19.37 13.52 7.65
C ILE A 262 -19.42 12.19 8.40
N ILE A 263 -18.49 11.28 8.06
CA ILE A 263 -18.41 9.91 8.61
C ILE A 263 -17.21 9.71 9.54
N TYR A 264 -16.27 10.64 9.52
CA TYR A 264 -15.10 10.69 10.40
C TYR A 264 -14.79 12.17 10.70
N ASP A 265 -14.53 12.50 11.96
CA ASP A 265 -14.19 13.84 12.43
C ASP A 265 -13.40 13.71 13.75
N VAL A 266 -12.08 13.63 13.63
CA VAL A 266 -11.15 13.41 14.75
C VAL A 266 -9.85 14.18 14.47
N ASP A 267 -9.30 14.84 15.49
CA ASP A 267 -7.96 15.45 15.46
C ASP A 267 -7.67 16.36 14.24
N GLY A 268 -8.67 17.12 13.81
CA GLY A 268 -8.57 18.03 12.67
C GLY A 268 -8.70 17.36 11.31
N VAL A 269 -9.00 16.06 11.27
CA VAL A 269 -9.25 15.29 10.05
C VAL A 269 -10.73 14.98 9.93
N THR A 270 -11.32 15.34 8.79
CA THR A 270 -12.69 14.98 8.45
C THR A 270 -12.74 14.14 7.19
N VAL A 271 -13.61 13.13 7.16
CA VAL A 271 -13.95 12.38 5.94
C VAL A 271 -15.44 12.54 5.68
N LYS A 272 -15.76 13.04 4.48
CA LYS A 272 -17.14 13.10 3.97
C LYS A 272 -17.31 12.20 2.76
N HIS A 273 -18.57 11.87 2.45
CA HIS A 273 -18.90 11.00 1.32
C HIS A 273 -20.04 11.55 0.45
N TRP A 274 -20.20 10.98 -0.73
CA TRP A 274 -21.36 11.17 -1.60
C TRP A 274 -21.62 9.94 -2.46
N ARG A 275 -22.85 9.77 -2.94
CA ARG A 275 -23.22 8.60 -3.74
C ARG A 275 -22.56 8.60 -5.12
N ARG A 276 -22.26 7.42 -5.65
CA ARG A 276 -21.71 7.17 -6.99
C ARG A 276 -22.67 6.35 -7.83
N SER A 277 -22.65 6.57 -9.14
CA SER A 277 -23.46 5.80 -10.09
C SER A 277 -22.64 4.62 -10.62
N HIS A 278 -22.73 3.48 -9.93
CA HIS A 278 -21.94 2.29 -10.26
C HIS A 278 -22.68 0.99 -9.93
N ALA A 279 -23.10 0.23 -10.94
CA ALA A 279 -23.76 -1.10 -10.89
C ALA A 279 -25.09 -1.17 -10.14
N LYS A 280 -25.05 -0.81 -8.87
CA LYS A 280 -26.09 -0.98 -7.88
C LYS A 280 -25.96 0.12 -6.83
N ASP A 281 -27.09 0.57 -6.31
CA ASP A 281 -27.18 1.49 -5.18
C ASP A 281 -26.30 1.02 -4.00
N GLY A 282 -25.40 1.90 -3.58
CA GLY A 282 -24.49 1.70 -2.45
C GLY A 282 -23.11 2.32 -2.70
N ALA A 283 -22.64 2.44 -3.93
CA ALA A 283 -21.31 2.99 -4.19
C ALA A 283 -21.18 4.46 -3.73
N SER A 284 -20.02 4.81 -3.16
CA SER A 284 -19.72 6.13 -2.59
C SER A 284 -18.29 6.59 -2.91
N GLY A 285 -18.13 7.90 -3.09
CA GLY A 285 -16.84 8.58 -3.16
C GLY A 285 -16.51 9.25 -1.82
N TYR A 286 -15.24 9.55 -1.59
CA TYR A 286 -14.74 10.13 -0.35
C TYR A 286 -13.89 11.37 -0.58
N ARG A 287 -14.01 12.33 0.34
CA ARG A 287 -13.10 13.45 0.50
C ARG A 287 -12.59 13.47 1.94
N LEU A 288 -11.27 13.42 2.10
CA LEU A 288 -10.57 13.67 3.35
C LEU A 288 -10.09 15.13 3.32
N ASP A 289 -10.47 15.90 4.34
CA ASP A 289 -9.93 17.24 4.61
C ASP A 289 -9.15 17.17 5.94
N TRP A 290 -7.89 17.63 5.95
CA TRP A 290 -7.03 17.68 7.12
C TRP A 290 -6.61 19.13 7.40
N GLN A 291 -6.99 19.65 8.56
CA GLN A 291 -6.56 20.94 9.05
C GLN A 291 -5.19 20.81 9.75
N ILE A 292 -4.14 21.37 9.16
CA ILE A 292 -2.77 21.31 9.69
C ILE A 292 -2.62 22.30 10.86
N ASN A 293 -3.07 23.54 10.64
CA ASN A 293 -3.08 24.66 11.60
C ASN A 293 -4.19 25.67 11.22
N GLU A 294 -4.24 26.87 11.80
CA GLU A 294 -5.31 27.85 11.50
C GLU A 294 -5.32 28.37 10.04
N GLU A 295 -4.20 28.28 9.33
CA GLU A 295 -4.01 28.87 7.99
C GLU A 295 -3.89 27.81 6.88
N GLU A 296 -3.42 26.61 7.21
CA GLU A 296 -3.09 25.56 6.25
C GLU A 296 -3.98 24.33 6.44
N SER A 297 -4.42 23.78 5.31
CA SER A 297 -5.11 22.50 5.22
C SER A 297 -4.71 21.76 3.95
N LEU A 298 -4.89 20.45 3.97
CA LEU A 298 -4.74 19.59 2.80
C LEU A 298 -5.99 18.76 2.59
N CYS A 299 -6.23 18.35 1.36
CA CYS A 299 -7.34 17.47 1.06
C CYS A 299 -7.07 16.48 -0.07
N PHE A 300 -7.64 15.29 0.13
CA PHE A 300 -7.52 14.13 -0.75
C PHE A 300 -8.90 13.63 -1.13
N VAL A 301 -9.10 13.32 -2.41
CA VAL A 301 -10.35 12.78 -2.94
C VAL A 301 -10.10 11.45 -3.62
N TRP A 302 -10.93 10.46 -3.29
CA TRP A 302 -11.03 9.19 -4.01
C TRP A 302 -12.49 8.91 -4.38
N THR A 303 -12.80 8.84 -5.67
CA THR A 303 -14.20 8.70 -6.11
C THR A 303 -14.76 7.28 -6.00
N GLY A 304 -13.91 6.27 -5.80
CA GLY A 304 -14.28 4.89 -6.12
C GLY A 304 -14.68 4.74 -7.58
N ASP A 305 -15.42 3.66 -7.86
CA ASP A 305 -15.95 3.39 -9.19
C ASP A 305 -17.27 4.14 -9.43
N GLY A 306 -17.49 4.55 -10.67
CA GLY A 306 -18.75 5.13 -11.08
C GLY A 306 -18.69 5.96 -12.34
N ARG A 307 -19.87 6.21 -12.92
CA ARG A 307 -20.08 7.24 -13.93
C ARG A 307 -19.70 8.63 -13.36
N PRO A 308 -19.25 9.57 -14.20
CA PRO A 308 -19.03 10.95 -13.78
C PRO A 308 -20.35 11.60 -13.33
N THR A 309 -20.32 12.36 -12.25
CA THR A 309 -21.51 13.02 -11.67
C THR A 309 -21.20 14.46 -11.26
N GLU A 310 -22.24 15.30 -11.17
CA GLU A 310 -22.11 16.66 -10.62
C GLU A 310 -21.69 16.67 -9.14
N LEU A 311 -22.00 15.60 -8.39
CA LEU A 311 -21.59 15.47 -6.99
C LEU A 311 -20.07 15.33 -6.85
N ASP A 312 -19.40 14.66 -7.81
CA ASP A 312 -17.93 14.60 -7.81
C ASP A 312 -17.34 15.99 -7.95
N ILE A 313 -17.92 16.82 -8.82
CA ILE A 313 -17.48 18.20 -9.04
C ILE A 313 -17.72 19.02 -7.78
N GLU A 314 -18.94 18.94 -7.21
CA GLU A 314 -19.35 19.70 -6.03
C GLU A 314 -18.46 19.38 -4.82
N TYR A 315 -18.29 18.10 -4.48
CA TYR A 315 -17.59 17.70 -3.26
C TYR A 315 -16.08 17.66 -3.41
N ALA A 316 -15.54 17.43 -4.62
CA ALA A 316 -14.10 17.46 -4.83
C ALA A 316 -13.54 18.86 -5.10
N GLN A 317 -14.39 19.88 -5.29
CA GLN A 317 -13.97 21.22 -5.70
C GLN A 317 -12.78 21.76 -4.88
N GLY A 318 -11.77 22.24 -5.61
CA GLY A 318 -10.59 22.91 -5.05
C GLY A 318 -9.66 22.01 -4.24
N CYS A 319 -9.73 20.70 -4.42
CA CYS A 319 -8.88 19.80 -3.63
C CYS A 319 -7.41 19.79 -4.03
N ASP A 320 -6.52 19.38 -3.14
CA ASP A 320 -5.09 19.28 -3.45
C ASP A 320 -4.80 18.09 -4.37
N LEU A 321 -5.37 16.94 -4.02
CA LEU A 321 -5.20 15.71 -4.78
C LEU A 321 -6.56 15.10 -5.13
N PHE A 322 -6.92 15.18 -6.41
CA PHE A 322 -8.12 14.53 -6.95
C PHE A 322 -7.75 13.19 -7.59
N VAL A 323 -8.30 12.09 -7.09
CA VAL A 323 -8.12 10.75 -7.64
C VAL A 323 -9.45 10.14 -8.07
N THR A 324 -9.50 9.62 -9.30
CA THR A 324 -10.69 8.94 -9.83
C THR A 324 -10.31 7.70 -10.66
N GLU A 325 -11.22 6.75 -10.78
CA GLU A 325 -11.07 5.63 -11.71
C GLU A 325 -11.05 6.11 -13.18
N VAL A 326 -10.49 5.32 -14.09
CA VAL A 326 -10.57 5.65 -15.52
C VAL A 326 -10.66 4.43 -16.42
N GLN A 327 -11.58 4.48 -17.38
CA GLN A 327 -11.65 3.56 -18.50
C GLN A 327 -11.31 4.29 -19.80
N THR A 328 -10.28 3.81 -20.50
CA THR A 328 -9.80 4.47 -21.72
C THR A 328 -10.71 4.13 -22.90
N GLU A 329 -11.07 5.13 -23.72
CA GLU A 329 -11.97 4.98 -24.89
C GLU A 329 -11.32 4.27 -26.09
N LEU A 330 -10.74 3.09 -25.85
CA LEU A 330 -10.10 2.21 -26.84
C LEU A 330 -10.84 0.87 -27.01
N LEU A 331 -12.14 0.84 -26.72
CA LEU A 331 -12.94 -0.38 -26.64
C LEU A 331 -12.86 -1.27 -27.90
N GLY A 332 -12.79 -0.66 -29.08
CA GLY A 332 -12.60 -1.40 -30.34
C GLY A 332 -11.23 -2.08 -30.45
N LEU A 333 -10.16 -1.42 -30.01
CA LEU A 333 -8.82 -2.01 -29.96
C LEU A 333 -8.72 -3.07 -28.87
N SER A 334 -9.21 -2.77 -27.66
CA SER A 334 -9.28 -3.74 -26.56
C SER A 334 -10.05 -4.99 -26.97
N SER A 335 -11.09 -4.86 -27.79
CA SER A 335 -11.85 -5.99 -28.34
C SER A 335 -11.00 -6.89 -29.24
N ILE A 336 -10.14 -6.31 -30.08
CA ILE A 336 -9.23 -7.06 -30.95
C ILE A 336 -8.17 -7.79 -30.12
N VAL A 337 -7.66 -7.14 -29.07
CA VAL A 337 -6.62 -7.69 -28.19
C VAL A 337 -7.16 -8.79 -27.28
N GLN A 338 -8.31 -8.56 -26.64
CA GLN A 338 -8.89 -9.44 -25.61
C GLN A 338 -9.87 -10.47 -26.19
N GLY A 339 -10.31 -10.30 -27.43
CA GLY A 339 -11.28 -11.20 -28.08
C GLY A 339 -12.72 -11.04 -27.57
N VAL A 340 -13.05 -9.89 -26.98
CA VAL A 340 -14.39 -9.58 -26.46
C VAL A 340 -15.13 -8.66 -27.42
N PRO A 341 -16.42 -8.87 -27.74
CA PRO A 341 -17.19 -7.94 -28.56
C PRO A 341 -17.22 -6.51 -28.00
N PRO A 342 -17.02 -5.46 -28.81
CA PRO A 342 -16.86 -4.08 -28.34
C PRO A 342 -18.08 -3.51 -27.61
N PHE A 343 -19.28 -3.99 -27.93
CA PHE A 343 -20.50 -3.53 -27.27
C PHE A 343 -20.53 -3.89 -25.79
N LEU A 344 -19.87 -4.98 -25.36
CA LEU A 344 -19.82 -5.37 -23.94
C LEU A 344 -18.97 -4.38 -23.15
N GLY A 345 -17.76 -4.10 -23.63
CA GLY A 345 -16.91 -3.06 -23.02
C GLY A 345 -17.58 -1.69 -23.04
N ARG A 346 -18.26 -1.35 -24.15
CA ARG A 346 -19.00 -0.08 -24.24
C ARG A 346 -20.14 0.00 -23.23
N TYR A 347 -20.91 -1.07 -23.12
CA TYR A 347 -22.01 -1.14 -22.15
C TYR A 347 -21.48 -0.95 -20.73
N THR A 348 -20.41 -1.67 -20.35
CA THR A 348 -19.76 -1.52 -19.04
C THR A 348 -19.35 -0.07 -18.77
N VAL A 349 -18.59 0.57 -19.67
CA VAL A 349 -18.14 1.96 -19.47
C VAL A 349 -19.32 2.94 -19.42
N ASP A 350 -20.28 2.82 -20.33
CA ASP A 350 -21.40 3.77 -20.43
C ASP A 350 -22.37 3.72 -19.26
N THR A 351 -22.40 2.61 -18.52
CA THR A 351 -23.34 2.41 -17.42
C THR A 351 -22.69 2.41 -16.04
N HIS A 352 -21.37 2.16 -15.94
CA HIS A 352 -20.72 1.93 -14.66
C HIS A 352 -19.46 2.76 -14.40
N HIS A 353 -18.78 3.30 -15.43
CA HIS A 353 -17.42 3.81 -15.26
C HIS A 353 -17.17 5.17 -15.91
N THR A 354 -16.06 5.79 -15.51
CA THR A 354 -15.64 7.11 -16.01
C THR A 354 -14.72 6.98 -17.22
N PRO A 355 -15.14 7.42 -18.43
CA PRO A 355 -14.24 7.48 -19.57
C PRO A 355 -13.19 8.59 -19.41
N GLY A 356 -12.01 8.44 -20.00
CA GLY A 356 -10.89 9.40 -19.88
C GLY A 356 -11.27 10.86 -20.19
N TYR A 357 -12.11 11.11 -21.20
CA TYR A 357 -12.63 12.45 -21.49
C TYR A 357 -13.43 13.05 -20.34
N ALA A 358 -14.27 12.24 -19.67
CA ALA A 358 -15.05 12.70 -18.54
C ALA A 358 -14.18 12.93 -17.30
N ALA A 359 -13.15 12.10 -17.09
CA ALA A 359 -12.18 12.29 -16.02
C ALA A 359 -11.48 13.65 -16.15
N GLY A 360 -10.99 13.99 -17.35
CA GLY A 360 -10.43 15.31 -17.65
C GLY A 360 -11.44 16.45 -17.52
N TYR A 361 -12.70 16.23 -17.91
CA TYR A 361 -13.77 17.23 -17.74
C TYR A 361 -14.06 17.52 -16.27
N MET A 362 -14.14 16.49 -15.42
CA MET A 362 -14.33 16.67 -13.98
C MET A 362 -13.14 17.44 -13.38
N ALA A 363 -11.90 17.07 -13.71
CA ALA A 363 -10.72 17.79 -13.25
C ALA A 363 -10.73 19.28 -13.68
N ASP A 364 -11.16 19.60 -14.90
CA ASP A 364 -11.36 21.00 -15.36
C ASP A 364 -12.39 21.76 -14.53
N LYS A 365 -13.42 21.10 -13.99
CA LYS A 365 -14.38 21.77 -13.11
C LYS A 365 -13.87 21.88 -11.68
N ILE A 366 -13.28 20.82 -11.17
CA ILE A 366 -12.78 20.71 -9.80
C ILE A 366 -11.58 21.63 -9.56
N GLN A 367 -10.73 21.82 -10.57
CA GLN A 367 -9.47 22.57 -10.50
C GLN A 367 -8.57 22.07 -9.36
N PRO A 368 -8.20 20.78 -9.32
CA PRO A 368 -7.31 20.27 -8.27
C PRO A 368 -5.86 20.73 -8.51
N ARG A 369 -5.05 20.78 -7.45
CA ARG A 369 -3.61 21.06 -7.60
C ARG A 369 -2.91 19.92 -8.34
N LEU A 370 -3.21 18.68 -8.01
CA LEU A 370 -2.75 17.49 -8.73
C LEU A 370 -3.94 16.57 -9.05
N PHE A 371 -4.11 16.25 -10.34
CA PHE A 371 -5.09 15.26 -10.78
C PHE A 371 -4.42 13.90 -11.04
N MET A 372 -4.98 12.82 -10.51
CA MET A 372 -4.52 11.47 -10.79
C MET A 372 -5.64 10.51 -11.15
N THR A 373 -5.33 9.50 -11.97
CA THR A 373 -6.26 8.41 -12.30
C THR A 373 -5.67 7.05 -11.97
N THR A 374 -6.49 6.14 -11.48
CA THR A 374 -6.12 4.74 -11.17
C THR A 374 -7.25 3.79 -11.56
N HIS A 375 -7.27 2.56 -11.04
CA HIS A 375 -8.29 1.53 -11.32
C HIS A 375 -8.39 1.22 -12.81
N MET A 376 -7.25 0.88 -13.40
CA MET A 376 -7.15 0.60 -14.83
C MET A 376 -6.06 -0.44 -15.14
N PRO A 377 -6.12 -1.10 -16.30
CA PRO A 377 -4.97 -1.81 -16.84
C PRO A 377 -3.89 -0.78 -17.25
N PHE A 378 -2.82 -0.64 -16.48
CA PHE A 378 -1.66 0.20 -16.82
C PHE A 378 -0.79 -0.42 -17.93
N ASP A 379 -1.25 -0.32 -19.17
CA ASP A 379 -0.57 -0.86 -20.34
C ASP A 379 -0.07 0.28 -21.24
N PRO A 380 1.18 0.26 -21.75
CA PRO A 380 1.73 1.37 -22.54
C PRO A 380 0.88 1.81 -23.74
N TYR A 381 0.14 0.89 -24.36
CA TYR A 381 -0.73 1.21 -25.51
C TYR A 381 -2.05 1.88 -25.11
N LEU A 382 -2.46 1.79 -23.84
CA LEU A 382 -3.62 2.49 -23.29
C LEU A 382 -3.20 3.86 -22.76
N ASN A 383 -2.08 3.92 -22.02
CA ASN A 383 -1.67 5.08 -21.23
C ASN A 383 -1.58 6.38 -22.05
N GLU A 384 -0.93 6.35 -23.21
CA GLU A 384 -0.78 7.55 -24.05
C GLU A 384 -2.13 8.09 -24.55
N GLU A 385 -3.05 7.17 -24.85
CA GLU A 385 -4.41 7.54 -25.24
C GLU A 385 -5.21 8.03 -24.04
N THR A 386 -5.06 7.43 -22.85
CA THR A 386 -5.67 7.94 -21.61
C THR A 386 -5.23 9.38 -21.35
N VAL A 387 -3.92 9.67 -21.49
CA VAL A 387 -3.39 11.03 -21.40
C VAL A 387 -4.07 11.93 -22.42
N ALA A 388 -4.12 11.55 -23.70
CA ALA A 388 -4.77 12.36 -24.73
C ALA A 388 -6.24 12.68 -24.41
N GLN A 389 -6.99 11.71 -23.90
CA GLN A 389 -8.40 11.87 -23.53
C GLN A 389 -8.59 12.80 -22.33
N VAL A 390 -7.81 12.60 -21.27
CA VAL A 390 -7.80 13.50 -20.10
C VAL A 390 -7.43 14.93 -20.53
N ARG A 391 -6.41 15.03 -21.38
CA ARG A 391 -5.89 16.30 -21.90
C ARG A 391 -6.83 17.02 -22.82
N GLU A 392 -7.92 16.43 -23.31
CA GLU A 392 -8.93 17.16 -24.08
C GLU A 392 -9.47 18.35 -23.26
N HIS A 393 -9.81 18.09 -22.00
CA HIS A 393 -10.35 19.10 -21.09
C HIS A 393 -9.31 19.62 -20.08
N TRP A 394 -8.57 18.72 -19.41
CA TRP A 394 -7.68 19.11 -18.31
C TRP A 394 -6.30 19.55 -18.79
N LYS A 395 -5.93 20.80 -18.48
CA LYS A 395 -4.62 21.38 -18.85
C LYS A 395 -3.66 21.54 -17.67
N GLY A 396 -4.05 21.16 -16.45
CA GLY A 396 -3.20 21.24 -15.24
C GLY A 396 -2.32 20.00 -14.99
N PRO A 397 -1.72 19.86 -13.80
CA PRO A 397 -0.91 18.69 -13.44
C PRO A 397 -1.70 17.38 -13.53
N TYR A 398 -1.13 16.35 -14.16
CA TYR A 398 -1.75 15.04 -14.29
C TYR A 398 -0.70 13.93 -14.16
N HIS A 399 -1.01 12.90 -13.37
CA HIS A 399 -0.18 11.70 -13.24
C HIS A 399 -1.06 10.44 -13.10
N PHE A 400 -0.55 9.27 -13.46
CA PHE A 400 -1.22 8.02 -13.14
C PHE A 400 -0.97 7.63 -11.68
N GLY A 401 -2.00 7.18 -10.96
CA GLY A 401 -1.86 6.42 -9.72
C GLY A 401 -1.68 4.93 -10.01
N ALA A 402 -0.95 4.60 -11.08
CA ALA A 402 -0.69 3.25 -11.58
C ALA A 402 0.69 3.24 -12.26
N PRO A 403 1.47 2.14 -12.22
CA PRO A 403 1.15 0.84 -11.60
C PRO A 403 1.15 0.94 -10.07
N ASP A 404 1.11 -0.18 -9.36
CA ASP A 404 1.23 -0.14 -7.90
C ASP A 404 2.50 0.57 -7.44
N MET A 405 2.48 1.06 -6.20
CA MET A 405 3.56 1.78 -5.53
C MET A 405 3.84 3.19 -6.04
N ILE A 406 2.97 3.79 -6.85
CA ILE A 406 3.04 5.24 -7.04
C ILE A 406 2.80 5.95 -5.71
N VAL A 407 3.63 6.95 -5.41
CA VAL A 407 3.57 7.76 -4.19
C VAL A 407 3.43 9.22 -4.56
N ALA A 408 2.43 9.90 -4.00
CA ALA A 408 2.28 11.35 -4.07
C ALA A 408 2.57 11.96 -2.69
N ASN A 409 3.52 12.88 -2.62
CA ASN A 409 3.81 13.70 -1.45
C ASN A 409 3.23 15.09 -1.68
N ILE A 410 2.42 15.59 -0.74
CA ILE A 410 1.70 16.85 -0.84
C ILE A 410 1.94 17.67 0.44
N THR A 411 2.33 18.93 0.28
CA THR A 411 2.48 19.97 1.33
C THR A 411 1.62 21.18 0.94
N PRO A 412 1.40 22.21 1.77
CA PRO A 412 0.56 23.36 1.41
C PRO A 412 0.97 24.05 0.09
N ASP A 413 2.25 24.04 -0.24
CA ASP A 413 2.83 24.74 -1.39
C ASP A 413 3.32 23.79 -2.50
N GLN A 414 3.80 22.59 -2.16
CA GLN A 414 4.38 21.65 -3.13
C GLN A 414 3.64 20.31 -3.24
N ALA A 415 3.67 19.71 -4.42
CA ALA A 415 3.21 18.36 -4.70
C ALA A 415 4.20 17.64 -5.62
N TRP A 416 4.51 16.38 -5.30
CA TRP A 416 5.47 15.59 -6.05
C TRP A 416 5.09 14.12 -6.13
N VAL A 417 5.33 13.49 -7.28
CA VAL A 417 5.01 12.08 -7.52
C VAL A 417 6.27 11.29 -7.79
N ARG A 418 6.39 10.12 -7.16
CA ARG A 418 7.55 9.23 -7.25
C ARG A 418 7.11 7.77 -7.38
N GLU A 419 8.01 6.94 -7.89
CA GLU A 419 7.85 5.49 -7.86
C GLU A 419 8.37 4.93 -6.53
N GLY A 420 7.55 4.14 -5.85
CA GLY A 420 7.91 3.37 -4.67
C GLY A 420 8.67 2.11 -5.06
N ILE A 421 9.84 1.91 -4.46
CA ILE A 421 10.69 0.74 -4.72
C ILE A 421 10.64 -0.19 -3.51
N ILE A 422 10.02 -1.35 -3.70
CA ILE A 422 9.84 -2.38 -2.68
C ILE A 422 10.73 -3.60 -2.95
N PRO A 423 11.14 -4.37 -1.92
CA PRO A 423 11.90 -5.59 -2.12
C PRO A 423 11.04 -6.72 -2.70
N ASP A 424 11.62 -7.55 -3.56
CA ASP A 424 10.93 -8.71 -4.18
C ASP A 424 10.47 -9.77 -3.14
N PHE A 425 11.19 -9.88 -2.03
CA PHE A 425 10.94 -10.84 -0.95
C PHE A 425 10.94 -10.12 0.40
N PRO A 426 9.88 -9.35 0.71
CA PRO A 426 9.81 -8.60 1.95
C PRO A 426 9.71 -9.52 3.16
N ASN A 427 10.27 -9.06 4.29
CA ASN A 427 9.99 -9.66 5.58
C ASN A 427 8.83 -8.94 6.25
N ASN A 428 8.10 -9.63 7.13
CA ASN A 428 7.02 -9.00 7.89
C ASN A 428 7.61 -8.02 8.92
N ARG A 429 7.01 -6.83 9.03
CA ARG A 429 7.32 -5.90 10.14
C ARG A 429 6.78 -6.48 11.45
N ALA A 430 7.52 -6.28 12.53
CA ALA A 430 7.05 -6.62 13.86
C ALA A 430 5.76 -5.83 14.18
N PRO A 431 4.79 -6.42 14.89
CA PRO A 431 3.66 -5.68 15.43
C PRO A 431 4.11 -4.42 16.17
N GLN A 432 3.39 -3.31 15.93
CA GLN A 432 3.69 -2.04 16.59
C GLN A 432 2.78 -1.83 17.80
N PHE A 433 3.35 -1.38 18.92
CA PHE A 433 2.67 -1.16 20.20
C PHE A 433 3.24 0.08 20.88
N ASN A 434 2.55 0.57 21.90
CA ASN A 434 3.13 1.56 22.79
C ASN A 434 4.18 0.92 23.72
N MET A 435 5.45 1.21 23.44
CA MET A 435 6.62 0.66 24.15
C MET A 435 7.41 1.75 24.90
N ASN A 436 6.79 2.91 25.15
CA ASN A 436 7.40 4.02 25.87
C ASN A 436 7.69 3.64 27.33
N ASP A 437 8.67 4.31 27.95
CA ASP A 437 9.03 4.04 29.35
C ASP A 437 7.85 4.38 30.29
N GLY A 438 7.61 3.53 31.28
CA GLY A 438 6.47 3.67 32.20
C GLY A 438 5.16 3.03 31.71
N GLU A 439 5.09 2.61 30.45
CA GLU A 439 3.92 1.94 29.87
C GLU A 439 3.86 0.44 30.21
N VAL A 440 2.72 -0.15 29.89
CA VAL A 440 2.44 -1.57 30.09
C VAL A 440 2.15 -2.25 28.76
N PHE A 441 2.89 -3.32 28.47
CA PHE A 441 2.61 -4.21 27.36
C PHE A 441 1.74 -5.37 27.83
N ARG A 442 0.60 -5.57 27.18
CA ARG A 442 -0.38 -6.60 27.49
C ARG A 442 -0.53 -7.58 26.35
N VAL A 443 -0.41 -8.87 26.68
CA VAL A 443 -0.77 -9.97 25.77
C VAL A 443 -1.99 -10.68 26.38
N PRO A 444 -3.17 -10.62 25.74
CA PRO A 444 -4.38 -11.20 26.30
C PRO A 444 -4.30 -12.72 26.31
N VAL A 445 -5.00 -13.34 27.26
CA VAL A 445 -5.18 -14.79 27.26
C VAL A 445 -5.93 -15.22 25.99
N PRO A 446 -5.51 -16.30 25.30
CA PRO A 446 -6.29 -16.88 24.21
C PRO A 446 -7.71 -17.27 24.66
N LYS A 447 -8.68 -17.23 23.75
CA LYS A 447 -10.06 -17.59 24.08
C LYS A 447 -10.25 -19.09 24.27
N ASN A 448 -9.48 -19.88 23.51
CA ASN A 448 -9.51 -21.34 23.55
C ASN A 448 -8.11 -21.87 23.86
N SER A 449 -8.03 -23.04 24.48
CA SER A 449 -6.83 -23.87 24.46
C SER A 449 -6.80 -24.73 23.19
N ARG A 450 -5.64 -25.32 22.91
CA ARG A 450 -5.51 -26.30 21.83
C ARG A 450 -6.45 -27.49 22.03
N GLU A 451 -6.60 -27.92 23.28
CA GLU A 451 -7.45 -29.04 23.73
C GLU A 451 -8.93 -28.77 23.47
N ASP A 452 -9.38 -27.52 23.57
CA ASP A 452 -10.77 -27.12 23.36
C ASP A 452 -11.20 -27.29 21.90
N ILE A 453 -10.27 -27.07 20.95
CA ILE A 453 -10.57 -27.07 19.52
C ILE A 453 -10.04 -28.30 18.76
N GLN A 454 -9.22 -29.14 19.41
CA GLN A 454 -8.63 -30.33 18.77
C GLN A 454 -8.72 -31.59 19.65
N GLN A 455 -9.40 -32.59 19.11
CA GLN A 455 -9.61 -33.88 19.77
C GLN A 455 -8.28 -34.58 20.10
N GLN A 456 -8.24 -35.30 21.22
CA GLN A 456 -7.06 -36.03 21.67
C GLN A 456 -6.58 -37.05 20.63
N GLU A 457 -7.49 -37.76 19.96
CA GLU A 457 -7.14 -38.76 18.94
C GLU A 457 -6.38 -38.18 17.75
N ILE A 458 -6.52 -36.87 17.46
CA ILE A 458 -5.73 -36.18 16.43
C ILE A 458 -4.33 -35.87 16.98
N ARG A 459 -4.24 -35.43 18.23
CA ARG A 459 -2.97 -35.11 18.90
C ARG A 459 -2.12 -36.37 19.13
N ASP A 460 -2.75 -37.51 19.36
CA ASP A 460 -2.07 -38.80 19.52
C ASP A 460 -1.38 -39.30 18.24
N LEU A 461 -1.70 -38.71 17.07
CA LEU A 461 -1.07 -39.03 15.79
C LEU A 461 0.25 -38.27 15.55
N GLU A 462 0.62 -37.35 16.44
CA GLU A 462 1.87 -36.61 16.33
C GLU A 462 3.08 -37.55 16.37
N ILE A 463 4.09 -37.26 15.54
CA ILE A 463 5.36 -37.99 15.55
C ILE A 463 6.07 -37.68 16.87
N ASP A 464 6.65 -38.71 17.50
CA ASP A 464 7.50 -38.53 18.68
C ASP A 464 8.61 -37.51 18.37
N GLU A 465 8.65 -36.44 19.17
CA GLU A 465 9.59 -35.33 19.04
C GLU A 465 11.06 -35.73 19.07
N SER A 466 11.40 -36.83 19.76
CA SER A 466 12.75 -37.38 19.78
C SER A 466 13.23 -37.90 18.42
N LEU A 467 12.30 -38.15 17.48
CA LEU A 467 12.63 -38.70 16.16
C LEU A 467 13.05 -37.63 15.15
N TYR A 468 12.64 -36.38 15.32
CA TYR A 468 12.90 -35.30 14.36
C TYR A 468 13.80 -34.17 14.90
N TYR A 469 13.99 -34.08 16.21
CA TYR A 469 15.02 -33.20 16.77
C TYR A 469 16.40 -33.89 16.75
N PRO A 470 17.48 -33.19 16.34
CA PRO A 470 18.81 -33.77 16.24
C PRO A 470 19.40 -34.06 17.63
N GLU A 471 20.29 -35.05 17.69
CA GLU A 471 21.00 -35.39 18.93
C GLU A 471 21.72 -34.16 19.51
N GLY A 472 21.48 -33.89 20.80
CA GLY A 472 22.05 -32.75 21.52
C GLY A 472 21.26 -31.45 21.43
N TYR A 473 20.14 -31.42 20.69
CA TYR A 473 19.23 -30.28 20.67
C TYR A 473 17.78 -30.75 20.79
N HIS A 474 17.17 -30.46 21.94
CA HIS A 474 15.74 -30.66 22.17
C HIS A 474 15.17 -29.40 22.82
N PRO A 475 14.33 -28.61 22.11
CA PRO A 475 13.72 -27.44 22.72
C PRO A 475 12.72 -27.85 23.79
N GLU A 476 12.48 -26.97 24.76
CA GLU A 476 11.33 -27.09 25.65
C GLU A 476 10.06 -26.77 24.86
N LEU A 477 9.19 -27.76 24.71
CA LEU A 477 7.95 -27.59 23.94
C LEU A 477 6.88 -26.92 24.79
N MET A 478 6.44 -25.73 24.36
CA MET A 478 5.26 -25.08 24.92
C MET A 478 4.01 -25.63 24.25
N LYS A 479 3.43 -26.69 24.83
CA LYS A 479 2.19 -27.31 24.34
C LYS A 479 0.94 -26.65 24.90
N GLU A 480 1.08 -25.91 26.00
CA GLU A 480 0.02 -25.22 26.72
C GLU A 480 0.38 -23.74 26.88
N TRP A 481 -0.64 -22.88 26.92
CA TRP A 481 -0.45 -21.47 27.25
C TRP A 481 0.03 -21.33 28.70
N PRO A 482 1.09 -20.56 28.99
CA PRO A 482 1.82 -20.67 30.25
C PRO A 482 1.11 -20.09 31.49
N VAL A 483 0.04 -19.30 31.31
CA VAL A 483 -0.68 -18.63 32.39
C VAL A 483 -2.18 -18.58 32.14
N ASP A 484 -3.00 -18.55 33.18
CA ASP A 484 -4.48 -18.52 33.11
C ASP A 484 -5.08 -17.10 33.03
N ARG A 485 -4.26 -16.12 32.69
CA ARG A 485 -4.58 -14.69 32.68
C ARG A 485 -3.75 -13.96 31.64
N ASP A 486 -4.06 -12.69 31.42
CA ASP A 486 -3.25 -11.84 30.56
C ASP A 486 -1.81 -11.74 31.07
N ILE A 487 -0.86 -11.77 30.14
CA ILE A 487 0.54 -11.49 30.42
C ILE A 487 0.70 -9.97 30.39
N ILE A 488 1.12 -9.42 31.52
CA ILE A 488 1.29 -7.98 31.72
C ILE A 488 2.74 -7.73 32.10
N MET A 489 3.44 -6.93 31.29
CA MET A 489 4.83 -6.57 31.50
C MET A 489 4.97 -5.05 31.48
N ARG A 490 5.77 -4.48 32.38
CA ARG A 490 6.24 -3.09 32.16
C ARG A 490 7.14 -3.11 30.94
N THR A 491 7.04 -2.10 30.10
CA THR A 491 7.89 -1.99 28.90
C THR A 491 9.37 -2.07 29.27
N GLU A 492 9.79 -1.46 30.38
CA GLU A 492 11.16 -1.50 30.90
C GLU A 492 11.70 -2.91 31.16
N ASP A 493 10.82 -3.87 31.47
CA ASP A 493 11.18 -5.28 31.71
C ASP A 493 11.40 -6.06 30.39
N ILE A 494 11.05 -5.47 29.23
CA ILE A 494 11.19 -6.06 27.90
C ILE A 494 12.60 -5.78 27.34
N PRO A 495 13.27 -6.79 26.72
CA PRO A 495 14.59 -6.60 26.11
C PRO A 495 14.65 -5.39 25.16
N PRO A 496 15.73 -4.57 25.21
CA PRO A 496 15.83 -3.34 24.42
C PRO A 496 15.59 -3.53 22.91
N SER A 497 16.14 -4.61 22.33
CA SER A 497 15.96 -4.90 20.90
C SER A 497 14.51 -5.19 20.52
N MET A 498 13.71 -5.76 21.42
CA MET A 498 12.28 -6.01 21.18
C MET A 498 11.48 -4.71 21.31
N ARG A 499 11.78 -3.89 22.33
CA ARG A 499 11.16 -2.56 22.49
C ARG A 499 11.43 -1.63 21.32
N GLU A 500 12.66 -1.63 20.82
CA GLU A 500 13.04 -0.81 19.67
C GLU A 500 12.19 -1.18 18.44
N GLY A 501 12.11 -2.47 18.12
CA GLY A 501 11.37 -2.96 16.96
C GLY A 501 9.85 -2.87 17.08
N MET A 502 9.27 -3.07 18.26
CA MET A 502 7.82 -3.00 18.49
C MET A 502 7.30 -1.57 18.74
N GLY A 503 8.16 -0.62 19.11
CA GLY A 503 7.74 0.74 19.48
C GLY A 503 8.08 1.83 18.46
N GLU A 504 8.63 1.47 17.29
CA GLU A 504 9.15 2.43 16.32
C GLU A 504 8.05 3.37 15.80
N GLN A 505 6.90 2.81 15.37
CA GLN A 505 5.83 3.65 14.88
C GLN A 505 5.25 4.54 15.97
N GLN A 506 5.04 4.02 17.19
CA GLN A 506 4.51 4.82 18.28
C GLN A 506 5.35 6.08 18.49
N ARG A 507 6.69 5.94 18.50
CA ARG A 507 7.59 7.10 18.67
C ARG A 507 7.49 8.10 17.53
N ILE A 508 7.31 7.63 16.28
CA ILE A 508 7.09 8.50 15.12
C ILE A 508 5.76 9.24 15.27
N ASN A 509 4.68 8.53 15.62
CA ASN A 509 3.35 9.10 15.79
C ASN A 509 3.31 10.08 16.97
N ASP A 510 3.95 9.78 18.11
CA ASP A 510 4.00 10.69 19.26
C ASP A 510 4.67 12.02 18.89
N LYS A 511 5.79 11.97 18.17
CA LYS A 511 6.50 13.14 17.68
C LYS A 511 5.65 13.94 16.68
N ALA A 512 4.94 13.26 15.80
CA ALA A 512 4.01 13.87 14.84
C ALA A 512 2.86 14.58 15.58
N ARG A 513 2.20 13.88 16.51
CA ARG A 513 1.09 14.42 17.32
C ARG A 513 1.53 15.60 18.18
N GLU A 514 2.71 15.54 18.80
CA GLU A 514 3.29 16.66 19.55
C GLU A 514 3.45 17.90 18.68
N ALA A 515 3.85 17.76 17.41
CA ALA A 515 3.98 18.88 16.48
C ALA A 515 2.65 19.60 16.17
N HIS A 516 1.51 18.92 16.37
CA HIS A 516 0.16 19.49 16.23
C HIS A 516 -0.49 19.84 17.57
N GLY A 517 0.22 19.72 18.70
CA GLY A 517 -0.34 19.93 20.03
C GLY A 517 -1.42 18.90 20.41
N LEU A 518 -1.37 17.72 19.80
CA LEU A 518 -2.25 16.60 20.10
C LEU A 518 -1.61 15.73 21.18
N GLU A 519 -2.44 15.17 22.06
CA GLU A 519 -1.98 14.20 23.05
C GLU A 519 -1.51 12.91 22.35
N PRO A 520 -0.45 12.23 22.84
CA PRO A 520 -0.04 10.93 22.34
C PRO A 520 -1.23 9.96 22.30
N GLU A 521 -1.47 9.36 21.13
CA GLU A 521 -2.49 8.33 20.99
C GLU A 521 -1.82 6.97 21.12
N SER A 522 -2.16 6.24 22.17
CA SER A 522 -1.61 4.90 22.35
C SER A 522 -2.17 3.97 21.28
N ILE A 523 -1.29 3.19 20.62
CA ILE A 523 -1.71 2.03 19.83
C ILE A 523 -2.38 0.95 20.73
N SER A 524 -2.28 1.09 22.06
CA SER A 524 -2.91 0.22 23.06
C SER A 524 -4.25 0.75 23.62
N ARG A 525 -5.16 -0.17 24.00
CA ARG A 525 -6.42 0.11 24.72
C ARG A 525 -6.08 0.44 26.17
N ASN A 526 -6.54 1.59 26.66
CA ASN A 526 -6.57 1.92 28.09
C ASN A 526 -7.44 0.94 28.89
#